data_AF-A0A6Y7UM11-F1
#
_entry.id   AF-A0A6Y7UM11-F1
#
_cell.length_a   1.000
_cell.length_b   1.000
_cell.length_c   1.000
_cell.angle_alpha   90.00
_cell.angle_beta   90.00
_cell.angle_gamma   90.00
#
_symmetry.space_group_name_H-M   'P 1'
#
loop_
_entity.id
_entity.type
_entity.pdbx_description
1 polymer ?
#
loop_
_entity_poly.entity_id
_entity_poly.type
_entity_poly.pdbx_seq_one_letter_code
_entity_poly.pdbx_strand_id
1 'polypeptide(L)'
;MTDYNSYLNDSINKITSSLDDSGTRPILFIGSGISRRYINAPDWENLLKKLIELNPNMNMPIGYYTQQTNNDYPEIANVLIEEYQKYAWENKNENIFPESLYEGKQ
;
A
#
# COMPACT_ATOMS: atom_id res chain seq x y z
N MET A 1 -9.24 -12.01 37.51
CA MET A 1 -8.93 -11.25 36.29
C MET A 1 -7.72 -11.91 35.65
N THR A 2 -7.77 -12.19 34.35
CA THR A 2 -6.72 -12.89 33.61
C THR A 2 -5.39 -12.13 33.66
N ASP A 3 -4.29 -12.87 33.82
CA ASP A 3 -2.90 -12.38 33.87
C ASP A 3 -2.57 -11.34 32.77
N TYR A 4 -3.10 -11.57 31.56
CA TYR A 4 -2.99 -10.66 30.42
C TYR A 4 -3.56 -9.25 30.66
N ASN A 5 -4.73 -9.13 31.31
CA ASN A 5 -5.35 -7.83 31.55
C ASN A 5 -4.54 -7.01 32.57
N SER A 6 -3.92 -7.68 33.55
CA SER A 6 -3.00 -7.01 34.48
C SER A 6 -1.78 -6.48 33.74
N TYR A 7 -1.13 -7.32 32.93
CA TYR A 7 0.02 -6.92 32.11
C TYR A 7 -0.29 -5.73 31.18
N LEU A 8 -1.45 -5.76 30.52
CA LEU A 8 -1.87 -4.69 29.61
C LEU A 8 -2.05 -3.37 30.35
N ASN A 9 -2.73 -3.39 31.50
CA ASN A 9 -2.93 -2.22 32.34
C ASN A 9 -1.60 -1.65 32.83
N ASP A 10 -0.69 -2.51 33.31
CA ASP A 10 0.64 -2.08 33.77
C ASP A 10 1.46 -1.44 32.65
N SER A 11 1.37 -2.00 31.44
CA SER A 11 2.07 -1.47 30.26
C SER A 11 1.53 -0.11 29.83
N ILE A 12 0.20 0.05 29.81
CA ILE A 12 -0.43 1.34 29.50
C ILE A 12 -0.06 2.38 30.55
N ASN A 13 -0.15 2.04 31.84
CA ASN A 13 0.19 2.96 32.92
C ASN A 13 1.63 3.49 32.80
N LYS A 14 2.60 2.61 32.50
CA LYS A 14 4.01 3.02 32.31
C LYS A 14 4.19 4.01 31.16
N ILE A 15 3.50 3.78 30.04
CA ILE A 15 3.55 4.66 28.88
C ILE A 15 2.93 6.01 29.25
N THR A 16 1.74 6.02 29.85
CA THR A 16 1.04 7.25 30.26
C THR A 16 1.87 8.07 31.23
N SER A 17 2.43 7.46 32.27
CA SER A 17 3.30 8.18 33.22
C SER A 17 4.55 8.76 32.54
N SER A 18 5.19 8.00 31.64
CA SER A 18 6.36 8.48 30.91
C SER A 18 6.02 9.65 29.97
N LEU A 19 4.82 9.67 29.40
CA LEU A 19 4.32 10.78 28.58
C LEU A 19 4.05 12.02 29.43
N ASP A 20 3.37 11.85 30.57
CA ASP A 20 3.02 12.93 31.49
C ASP A 20 4.28 13.60 32.09
N ASP A 21 5.29 12.81 32.47
CA ASP A 21 6.54 13.29 33.07
C ASP A 21 7.46 13.99 32.07
N SER A 22 7.36 13.67 30.77
CA SER A 22 8.28 14.17 29.75
C SER A 22 8.11 15.66 29.43
N GLY A 23 6.97 16.26 29.77
CA GLY A 23 6.61 17.64 29.41
C GLY A 23 6.61 17.94 27.90
N THR A 24 6.71 16.93 27.05
CA THR A 24 6.84 17.05 25.60
C THR A 24 5.81 16.17 24.89
N ARG A 25 5.50 16.52 23.63
CA ARG A 25 4.60 15.70 22.81
C ARG A 25 5.38 14.52 22.21
N PRO A 26 4.85 13.30 22.24
CA PRO A 26 5.51 12.16 21.62
C PRO A 26 5.58 12.33 20.11
N ILE A 27 6.69 11.85 19.52
CA ILE A 27 6.85 11.70 18.08
C ILE A 27 6.82 10.19 17.77
N LEU A 28 5.89 9.77 16.91
CA LEU A 28 5.75 8.38 16.50
C LEU A 28 6.35 8.21 15.10
N PHE A 29 7.35 7.33 14.99
CA PHE A 29 7.85 6.86 13.71
C PHE A 29 7.12 5.57 13.34
N ILE A 30 6.15 5.68 12.45
CA ILE A 30 5.32 4.55 12.02
C ILE A 30 5.83 4.04 10.67
N GLY A 31 6.31 2.80 10.66
CA GLY A 31 6.66 2.08 9.44
C GLY A 31 5.50 1.27 8.85
N SER A 32 5.73 0.67 7.69
CA SER A 32 4.76 -0.18 6.99
C SER A 32 4.29 -1.40 7.79
N GLY A 33 5.00 -1.78 8.86
CA GLY A 33 4.61 -2.86 9.75
C GLY A 33 3.24 -2.67 10.40
N ILE A 34 2.83 -1.43 10.71
CA ILE A 34 1.50 -1.15 11.26
C ILE A 34 0.43 -1.47 10.21
N SER A 35 0.57 -0.94 9.00
CA SER A 35 -0.40 -1.15 7.91
C SER A 35 -0.50 -2.63 7.53
N ARG A 36 0.64 -3.34 7.44
CA ARG A 36 0.66 -4.77 7.11
C ARG A 36 0.03 -5.63 8.20
N ARG A 37 0.31 -5.37 9.48
CA ARG A 37 -0.16 -6.21 10.60
C ARG A 37 -1.60 -5.95 11.02
N TYR A 38 -2.03 -4.69 10.99
CA TYR A 38 -3.30 -4.29 11.59
C TYR A 38 -4.36 -3.82 10.58
N ILE A 39 -3.96 -3.55 9.34
CA ILE A 39 -4.86 -3.09 8.27
C ILE A 39 -4.84 -4.06 7.07
N ASN A 40 -4.06 -5.15 7.16
CA ASN A 40 -3.85 -6.12 6.06
C ASN A 40 -3.43 -5.44 4.74
N ALA A 41 -2.68 -4.33 4.83
CA ALA A 41 -2.17 -3.65 3.65
C ALA A 41 -1.13 -4.53 2.94
N PRO A 42 -1.10 -4.54 1.60
CA PRO A 42 -0.08 -5.27 0.86
C PRO A 42 1.30 -4.64 1.07
N ASP A 43 2.35 -5.45 0.95
CA ASP A 43 3.68 -4.93 0.67
C ASP A 43 3.81 -4.58 -0.82
N TRP A 44 4.98 -4.07 -1.23
CA TRP A 44 5.19 -3.58 -2.58
C TRP A 44 4.95 -4.64 -3.65
N GLU A 45 5.49 -5.85 -3.47
CA GLU A 45 5.27 -6.96 -4.41
C GLU A 45 3.80 -7.36 -4.49
N ASN A 46 3.12 -7.50 -3.34
CA ASN A 46 1.70 -7.88 -3.32
C ASN A 46 0.79 -6.77 -3.86
N LEU A 47 1.19 -5.50 -3.75
CA LEU A 47 0.50 -4.40 -4.39
C LEU A 47 0.56 -4.53 -5.91
N LEU A 48 1.76 -4.81 -6.46
CA LEU A 48 1.93 -5.00 -7.89
C LEU A 48 1.16 -6.23 -8.41
N LYS A 49 1.18 -7.35 -7.67
CA LYS A 49 0.33 -8.52 -7.99
C LYS A 49 -1.15 -8.14 -8.08
N LYS A 50 -1.64 -7.40 -7.08
CA LYS A 50 -3.03 -6.95 -7.05
C LYS A 50 -3.35 -6.01 -8.21
N LEU A 51 -2.44 -5.12 -8.60
CA LEU A 51 -2.64 -4.24 -9.75
C LEU A 51 -2.70 -5.02 -11.07
N ILE A 52 -1.91 -6.08 -11.21
CA ILE A 52 -1.99 -6.99 -12.37
C ILE A 52 -3.36 -7.66 -12.41
N GLU A 53 -3.84 -8.21 -11.29
CA GLU A 53 -5.14 -8.88 -11.21
C GLU A 53 -6.34 -7.94 -11.46
N LEU A 54 -6.20 -6.65 -11.13
CA LEU A 54 -7.26 -5.65 -11.28
C LEU A 54 -7.41 -5.12 -12.71
N ASN A 55 -6.39 -5.25 -13.57
CA ASN A 55 -6.45 -4.77 -14.93
C ASN A 55 -6.75 -5.92 -15.90
N PRO A 56 -7.95 -5.96 -16.53
CA PRO A 56 -8.34 -7.04 -17.45
C PRO A 56 -7.42 -7.23 -18.66
N ASN A 57 -6.67 -6.21 -19.05
CA ASN A 57 -5.75 -6.29 -20.17
C ASN A 57 -4.48 -7.10 -19.82
N MET A 58 -4.23 -7.31 -18.53
CA MET A 58 -3.04 -7.99 -18.01
C MET A 58 -3.29 -9.48 -17.80
N ASN A 59 -2.74 -10.30 -18.69
CA ASN A 59 -2.95 -11.75 -18.68
C ASN A 59 -1.76 -12.55 -18.13
N MET A 60 -0.66 -11.88 -17.79
CA MET A 60 0.57 -12.53 -17.32
C MET A 60 0.74 -12.36 -15.81
N PRO A 61 1.22 -13.39 -15.09
CA PRO A 61 1.48 -13.28 -13.65
C PRO A 61 2.70 -12.41 -13.38
N ILE A 62 2.87 -11.93 -12.13
CA ILE A 62 4.01 -11.08 -11.74
C ILE A 62 5.39 -11.67 -12.13
N GLY A 63 5.52 -13.00 -12.14
CA GLY A 63 6.76 -13.69 -12.51
C GLY A 63 7.22 -13.46 -13.94
N TYR A 64 6.30 -13.13 -14.85
CA TYR A 64 6.64 -12.71 -16.22
C TYR A 64 7.37 -11.36 -16.22
N TYR A 65 6.85 -10.39 -15.47
CA TYR A 65 7.42 -9.05 -15.39
C TYR A 65 8.75 -9.04 -14.66
N THR A 66 8.90 -9.83 -13.59
CA THR A 66 10.18 -9.92 -12.86
C THR A 66 11.33 -10.48 -13.71
N GLN A 67 11.04 -11.41 -14.63
CA GLN A 67 12.04 -11.94 -15.57
C GLN A 67 12.54 -10.87 -16.56
N GLN A 68 11.66 -9.95 -16.96
CA GLN A 68 12.00 -8.88 -17.90
C GLN A 68 12.76 -7.74 -17.23
N THR A 69 12.46 -7.45 -15.96
CA THR A 69 13.03 -6.32 -15.22
C THR A 69 14.16 -6.71 -14.27
N ASN A 70 14.65 -7.95 -14.32
CA ASN A 70 15.67 -8.45 -13.39
C ASN A 70 15.28 -8.28 -11.90
N ASN A 71 14.01 -8.54 -11.58
CA ASN A 71 13.39 -8.33 -10.27
C ASN A 71 13.38 -6.87 -9.76
N ASP A 72 13.51 -5.89 -10.66
CA ASP A 72 13.32 -4.47 -10.32
C ASP A 72 11.81 -4.17 -10.24
N TYR A 73 11.29 -4.07 -9.02
CA TYR A 73 9.88 -3.79 -8.78
C TYR A 73 9.42 -2.38 -9.19
N PRO A 74 10.20 -1.29 -8.96
CA PRO A 74 9.93 -0.01 -9.60
C PRO A 74 9.74 -0.10 -11.11
N GLU A 75 10.58 -0.88 -11.80
CA GLU A 75 10.45 -1.03 -13.25
C GLU A 75 9.21 -1.82 -13.65
N ILE A 76 8.82 -2.84 -12.86
CA ILE A 76 7.52 -3.52 -13.06
C ILE A 76 6.39 -2.50 -12.97
N ALA A 77 6.41 -1.60 -11.99
CA ALA A 77 5.38 -0.56 -11.85
C ALA A 77 5.29 0.34 -13.10
N ASN A 78 6.42 0.69 -13.72
CA ASN A 78 6.44 1.44 -14.97
C ASN A 78 5.72 0.69 -16.10
N VAL A 79 5.96 -0.61 -16.24
CA VAL A 79 5.26 -1.45 -17.22
C VAL A 79 3.75 -1.49 -16.95
N LEU A 80 3.34 -1.56 -15.67
CA LEU A 80 1.91 -1.53 -15.32
C LEU A 80 1.25 -0.21 -15.75
N ILE A 81 1.95 0.93 -15.65
CA ILE A 81 1.39 2.24 -16.01
C ILE A 81 0.91 2.24 -17.47
N GLU A 82 1.69 1.71 -18.40
CA GLU A 82 1.32 1.67 -19.81
C GLU A 82 0.04 0.85 -20.04
N GLU A 83 -0.09 -0.30 -19.38
CA GLU A 83 -1.28 -1.15 -19.48
C GLU A 83 -2.51 -0.50 -18.84
N TYR A 84 -2.35 0.21 -17.72
CA TYR A 84 -3.44 0.99 -17.11
C TYR A 84 -3.84 2.20 -17.96
N GLN A 85 -2.89 2.86 -18.62
CA GLN A 85 -3.20 3.93 -19.56
C GLN A 85 -4.04 3.41 -20.72
N LYS A 86 -3.62 2.32 -21.36
CA LYS A 86 -4.39 1.67 -22.45
C LYS A 86 -5.80 1.30 -21.97
N TYR A 87 -5.90 0.60 -20.83
CA TYR A 87 -7.17 0.20 -20.24
C TYR A 87 -8.09 1.39 -19.97
N ALA A 88 -7.55 2.49 -19.41
CA ALA A 88 -8.33 3.70 -19.16
C ALA A 88 -8.88 4.31 -20.47
N TRP A 89 -8.07 4.39 -21.53
CA TRP A 89 -8.50 4.94 -22.83
C TRP A 89 -9.54 4.08 -23.54
N GLU A 90 -9.39 2.76 -23.49
CA GLU A 90 -10.35 1.80 -24.06
C GLU A 90 -11.71 1.88 -23.37
N ASN A 91 -11.73 2.14 -22.06
CA ASN A 91 -12.94 2.19 -21.24
C ASN A 91 -13.35 3.61 -20.85
N LYS A 92 -12.96 4.62 -21.65
CA LYS A 92 -13.24 6.04 -21.36
C LYS A 92 -14.72 6.35 -21.08
N ASN A 93 -15.62 5.69 -21.80
CA ASN A 93 -17.06 5.93 -21.68
C ASN A 93 -17.71 5.25 -20.47
N GLU A 94 -16.97 4.41 -19.75
CA GLU A 94 -17.47 3.64 -18.61
C GLU A 94 -17.31 4.39 -17.27
N ASN A 95 -16.69 5.58 -17.28
CA ASN A 95 -16.47 6.43 -16.10
C ASN A 95 -15.77 5.71 -14.94
N ILE A 96 -14.86 4.77 -15.27
CA ILE A 96 -14.05 4.00 -14.31
C ILE A 96 -12.94 4.88 -13.71
N PHE A 97 -12.41 5.80 -14.52
CA PHE A 97 -11.30 6.67 -14.17
C PHE A 97 -11.72 8.15 -14.24
N PRO A 98 -11.15 9.03 -13.39
CA PRO A 98 -11.46 10.47 -13.42
C PRO A 98 -11.23 11.11 -14.80
N GLU A 99 -12.14 12.00 -15.23
CA GLU A 99 -12.05 12.68 -16.53
C GLU A 99 -10.73 13.44 -16.74
N SER A 100 -10.16 13.98 -15.65
CA SER A 100 -8.89 14.70 -15.66
C SER A 100 -7.70 13.87 -16.17
N LEU A 101 -7.81 12.54 -16.21
CA LEU A 101 -6.75 11.67 -16.74
C LEU A 101 -6.73 11.61 -18.28
N TYR A 102 -7.78 12.07 -18.95
CA TYR A 102 -7.89 12.12 -20.40
C TYR A 102 -7.59 13.50 -20.98
N GLU A 103 -7.41 14.50 -20.12
CA GLU A 103 -6.95 15.82 -20.51
C GLU A 103 -5.45 15.73 -20.79
N GLY A 104 -5.04 16.00 -22.03
CA GLY A 104 -3.62 16.09 -22.36
C GLY A 104 -2.95 17.14 -21.47
N LYS A 105 -1.73 16.86 -20.99
CA LYS A 105 -0.96 17.87 -20.24
C LYS A 105 -0.85 19.14 -21.09
N GLN A 106 -1.40 20.24 -20.58
CA GLN A 106 -1.18 21.58 -21.15
C GLN A 106 0.30 21.96 -21.05
#